data_AF-A0A1F5H489-F1
#
_entry.id   AF-A0A1F5H489-F1
#
_cell.length_a   1.000
_cell.length_b   1.000
_cell.length_c   1.000
_cell.angle_alpha   90.00
_cell.angle_beta   90.00
_cell.angle_gamma   90.00
#
_symmetry.space_group_name_H-M   'P 1'
#
loop_
_entity.id
_entity.type
_entity.pdbx_description
1 polymer ?
#
loop_
_entity_poly.entity_id
_entity_poly.type
_entity_poly.pdbx_seq_one_letter_code
_entity_poly.pdbx_strand_id
1 'polypeptide(L)'
;MPKARRSFNKFLSKITNWQDSYTSLILGAIIVIVLGLLVANYFNRRSQQIGGGEQTSQSQEEAQKAVGAPQEYKIVAGDSLSAISEKFYETAEFFPVLAEVNNISNPDIIFTDSTLKVPTKNEAETVRVQLTTTQYQVQSGDTLFTISEKVYGNGSKWPILDRANDVGRLPNGNPLIFAGSTIVIPR
;
A
#
# COMPACT_ATOMS: atom_id res chain seq x y z
N MET A 1 69.22 9.48 -64.95
CA MET A 1 68.84 9.07 -63.58
C MET A 1 67.48 8.40 -63.61
N PRO A 2 67.37 7.09 -63.36
CA PRO A 2 66.07 6.45 -63.18
C PRO A 2 65.96 5.61 -61.90
N LYS A 3 64.76 5.70 -61.30
CA LYS A 3 64.27 4.90 -60.17
C LYS A 3 64.08 3.44 -60.59
N ALA A 4 64.42 2.49 -59.71
CA ALA A 4 63.94 1.11 -59.82
C ALA A 4 63.68 0.50 -58.43
N ARG A 5 62.58 -0.24 -58.37
CA ARG A 5 61.83 -0.69 -57.18
C ARG A 5 62.30 -2.06 -56.66
N ARG A 6 61.84 -2.38 -55.44
CA ARG A 6 61.69 -3.70 -54.77
C ARG A 6 63.01 -4.32 -54.27
N SER A 7 63.09 -4.92 -53.09
CA SER A 7 62.06 -5.69 -52.36
C SER A 7 62.24 -5.58 -50.85
N PHE A 8 61.14 -5.32 -50.13
CA PHE A 8 61.03 -5.43 -48.67
C PHE A 8 60.75 -6.89 -48.23
N ASN A 9 61.05 -7.87 -49.10
CA ASN A 9 60.57 -9.24 -48.98
C ASN A 9 61.62 -10.19 -48.42
N LYS A 10 62.44 -9.74 -47.46
CA LYS A 10 63.41 -10.63 -46.80
C LYS A 10 63.38 -10.61 -45.28
N PHE A 11 62.51 -9.80 -44.67
CA PHE A 11 62.34 -9.75 -43.22
C PHE A 11 61.03 -10.40 -42.72
N LEU A 12 60.16 -10.87 -43.62
CA LEU A 12 58.83 -11.38 -43.27
C LEU A 12 58.65 -12.91 -43.36
N SER A 13 59.69 -13.69 -43.69
CA SER A 13 59.56 -15.15 -43.79
C SER A 13 60.02 -15.91 -42.55
N LYS A 14 60.31 -15.23 -41.42
CA LYS A 14 60.77 -15.90 -40.19
C LYS A 14 59.82 -15.80 -38.98
N ILE A 15 58.61 -15.29 -39.17
CA ILE A 15 57.52 -15.32 -38.15
C ILE A 15 56.39 -16.29 -38.58
N THR A 16 56.51 -16.94 -39.74
CA THR A 16 55.38 -17.57 -40.44
C THR A 16 55.10 -19.04 -40.08
N ASN A 17 55.73 -19.65 -39.06
CA ASN A 17 55.51 -21.09 -38.81
C ASN A 17 55.09 -21.44 -37.37
N TRP A 18 54.46 -20.52 -36.63
CA TRP A 18 53.85 -20.80 -35.31
C TRP A 18 52.37 -20.42 -35.23
N GLN A 19 51.74 -20.16 -36.39
CA GLN A 19 50.45 -19.48 -36.45
C GLN A 19 49.26 -20.37 -36.79
N ASP A 20 49.40 -21.70 -36.94
CA ASP A 20 48.29 -22.54 -37.43
C ASP A 20 47.54 -23.35 -36.35
N SER A 21 47.99 -23.33 -35.09
CA SER A 21 47.30 -24.05 -34.00
C SER A 21 46.76 -23.14 -32.90
N TYR A 22 47.37 -21.96 -32.73
CA TYR A 22 46.93 -21.00 -31.73
C TYR A 22 46.17 -19.82 -32.34
N THR A 23 46.03 -19.73 -33.66
CA THR A 23 45.21 -18.68 -34.29
C THR A 23 43.77 -18.75 -33.81
N SER A 24 43.14 -19.92 -33.81
CA SER A 24 41.76 -20.06 -33.31
C SER A 24 41.66 -19.82 -31.79
N LEU A 25 42.67 -20.20 -31.02
CA LEU A 25 42.72 -20.05 -29.56
C LEU A 25 42.96 -18.59 -29.14
N ILE A 26 43.88 -17.89 -29.81
CA ILE A 26 44.20 -16.48 -29.61
C ILE A 26 43.07 -15.60 -30.18
N LEU A 27 42.52 -15.94 -31.36
CA LEU A 27 41.38 -15.22 -31.94
C LEU A 27 40.13 -15.40 -31.07
N GLY A 28 39.92 -16.60 -30.51
CA GLY A 28 38.88 -16.87 -29.52
C GLY A 28 39.07 -16.07 -28.22
N ALA A 29 40.28 -16.02 -27.68
CA ALA A 29 40.60 -15.22 -26.49
C ALA A 29 40.40 -13.72 -26.74
N ILE A 30 40.78 -13.21 -27.91
CA ILE A 30 40.54 -11.81 -28.32
C ILE A 30 39.04 -11.53 -28.43
N ILE A 31 38.25 -12.43 -29.01
CA ILE A 31 36.79 -12.28 -29.11
C ILE A 31 36.16 -12.21 -27.71
N VAL A 32 36.57 -13.08 -26.78
CA VAL A 32 36.06 -13.07 -25.40
C VAL A 32 36.44 -11.78 -24.67
N ILE A 33 37.67 -11.28 -24.85
CA ILE A 33 38.12 -10.01 -24.26
C ILE A 33 37.37 -8.83 -24.88
N VAL A 34 37.16 -8.80 -26.20
CA VAL A 34 36.41 -7.74 -26.89
C VAL A 34 34.95 -7.74 -26.48
N LEU A 35 34.31 -8.91 -26.37
CA LEU A 35 32.94 -9.04 -25.86
C LEU A 35 32.86 -8.62 -24.39
N GLY A 36 33.82 -9.01 -23.56
CA GLY A 36 33.91 -8.60 -22.15
C GLY A 36 34.07 -7.09 -22.00
N LEU A 37 34.94 -6.46 -22.79
CA LEU A 37 35.11 -5.00 -22.81
C LEU A 37 33.89 -4.28 -23.38
N LEU A 38 33.20 -4.87 -24.36
CA LEU A 38 31.93 -4.33 -24.89
C LEU A 38 30.81 -4.39 -23.85
N VAL A 39 30.67 -5.49 -23.10
CA VAL A 39 29.70 -5.62 -22.01
C VAL A 39 30.05 -4.67 -20.86
N ALA A 40 31.33 -4.59 -20.46
CA ALA A 40 31.76 -3.66 -19.42
C ALA A 40 31.53 -2.19 -19.81
N ASN A 41 31.82 -1.81 -21.07
CA ASN A 41 31.52 -0.47 -21.60
C ASN A 41 30.01 -0.23 -21.77
N TYR A 42 29.22 -1.27 -22.07
CA TYR A 42 27.76 -1.17 -22.15
C TYR A 42 27.14 -0.90 -20.77
N PHE A 43 27.63 -1.57 -19.72
CA PHE A 43 27.16 -1.34 -18.34
C PHE A 43 27.68 -0.02 -17.76
N ASN A 44 28.91 0.40 -18.06
CA ASN A 44 29.43 1.69 -17.60
C ASN A 44 28.80 2.91 -18.28
N ARG A 45 28.08 2.74 -19.39
CA ARG A 45 27.31 3.82 -20.05
C ARG A 45 25.84 3.87 -19.63
N ARG A 46 25.40 2.95 -18.77
CA ARG A 46 23.98 2.78 -18.38
C ARG A 46 23.69 3.22 -16.94
N SER A 47 24.37 4.26 -16.45
CA SER A 47 24.10 4.84 -15.12
C SER A 47 23.39 6.21 -15.15
N GLN A 48 22.79 6.60 -16.29
CA GLN A 48 21.89 7.77 -16.36
C GLN A 48 20.63 7.39 -17.17
N GLN A 49 19.64 6.84 -16.46
CA GLN A 49 18.20 7.07 -16.63
C GLN A 49 17.56 6.96 -18.04
N ILE A 50 16.94 5.81 -18.37
CA ILE A 50 15.66 5.67 -19.12
C ILE A 50 15.01 4.35 -18.66
N GLY A 51 13.76 4.41 -18.17
CA GLY A 51 13.05 3.30 -17.52
C GLY A 51 12.28 2.36 -18.46
N GLY A 52 11.75 1.27 -17.86
CA GLY A 52 10.69 0.43 -18.40
C GLY A 52 10.98 -1.08 -18.38
N GLY A 53 10.28 -1.82 -17.51
CA GLY A 53 9.95 -3.23 -17.73
C GLY A 53 10.59 -4.28 -16.79
N GLU A 54 9.82 -4.64 -15.76
CA GLU A 54 9.74 -5.97 -15.11
C GLU A 54 10.84 -6.43 -14.13
N GLN A 55 10.63 -5.99 -12.89
CA GLN A 55 10.49 -6.79 -11.66
C GLN A 55 11.56 -7.85 -11.35
N THR A 56 12.58 -7.41 -10.62
CA THR A 56 13.22 -8.23 -9.59
C THR A 56 12.60 -7.86 -8.23
N SER A 57 11.48 -8.50 -7.91
CA SER A 57 10.90 -8.48 -6.55
C SER A 57 11.69 -9.46 -5.69
N GLN A 58 12.80 -9.01 -5.09
CA GLN A 58 13.47 -9.71 -3.98
C GLN A 58 14.50 -8.79 -3.31
N SER A 59 14.03 -7.71 -2.70
CA SER A 59 14.73 -6.92 -1.67
C SER A 59 13.75 -6.14 -0.78
N GLN A 60 12.53 -6.65 -0.64
CA GLN A 60 11.51 -6.14 0.28
C GLN A 60 10.84 -7.32 0.99
N GLU A 61 11.61 -8.10 1.73
CA GLU A 61 11.05 -9.15 2.60
C GLU A 61 11.62 -9.13 4.03
N GLU A 62 12.57 -8.22 4.34
CA GLU A 62 13.11 -8.04 5.69
C GLU A 62 12.82 -6.65 6.31
N ALA A 63 12.09 -5.77 5.60
CA ALA A 63 11.61 -4.49 6.15
C ALA A 63 10.07 -4.41 6.32
N GLN A 64 9.35 -5.50 6.03
CA GLN A 64 7.88 -5.61 6.21
C GLN A 64 7.48 -6.67 7.25
N LYS A 65 8.43 -7.14 8.07
CA LYS A 65 8.17 -8.07 9.19
C LYS A 65 8.31 -7.41 10.58
N ALA A 66 8.33 -6.09 10.61
CA ALA A 66 8.23 -5.25 11.81
C ALA A 66 7.04 -4.27 11.76
N VAL A 67 6.09 -4.48 10.85
CA VAL A 67 4.78 -3.83 10.84
C VAL A 67 3.79 -4.89 11.30
N GLY A 68 3.26 -4.80 12.52
CA GLY A 68 2.24 -5.80 12.90
C GLY A 68 1.98 -6.05 14.37
N ALA A 69 2.44 -5.20 15.29
CA ALA A 69 1.94 -5.24 16.65
C ALA A 69 1.00 -4.04 16.85
N PRO A 70 -0.17 -4.23 17.49
CA PRO A 70 -0.94 -3.10 17.98
C PRO A 70 -0.03 -2.25 18.88
N GLN A 71 0.01 -0.95 18.60
CA GLN A 71 0.85 -0.01 19.31
C GLN A 71 0.08 0.57 20.51
N GLU A 72 0.77 0.73 21.63
CA GLU A 72 0.25 1.52 22.75
C GLU A 72 0.73 2.97 22.60
N TYR A 73 -0.20 3.91 22.71
CA TYR A 73 0.06 5.34 22.61
C TYR A 73 -0.38 6.06 23.88
N LYS A 74 0.54 6.77 24.53
CA LYS A 74 0.22 7.59 25.70
C LYS A 74 -0.35 8.93 25.24
N ILE A 75 -1.59 9.22 25.62
CA ILE A 75 -2.30 10.45 25.23
C ILE A 75 -1.64 11.65 25.90
N VAL A 76 -1.35 12.70 25.12
CA VAL A 76 -0.76 13.94 25.62
C VAL A 76 -1.74 15.11 25.57
N ALA A 77 -1.41 16.20 26.25
CA ALA A 77 -2.25 17.40 26.26
C ALA A 77 -2.45 17.95 24.85
N GLY A 78 -3.70 18.18 24.46
CA GLY A 78 -4.09 18.68 23.14
C GLY A 78 -4.41 17.60 22.10
N ASP A 79 -4.25 16.31 22.44
CA ASP A 79 -4.68 15.23 21.56
C ASP A 79 -6.21 15.16 21.42
N SER A 80 -6.66 14.73 20.24
CA SER A 80 -8.01 14.23 19.98
C SER A 80 -7.92 12.87 19.28
N LEU A 81 -8.97 12.05 19.33
CA LEU A 81 -8.97 10.77 18.61
C LEU A 81 -8.78 10.95 17.09
N SER A 82 -9.28 12.05 16.51
CA SER A 82 -9.09 12.39 15.11
C SER A 82 -7.63 12.75 14.78
N ALA A 83 -6.97 13.55 15.61
CA ALA A 83 -5.56 13.90 15.42
C ALA A 83 -4.64 12.69 15.61
N ILE A 84 -4.97 11.83 16.58
CA ILE A 84 -4.27 10.56 16.77
C ILE A 84 -4.48 9.65 15.55
N SER A 85 -5.71 9.55 15.06
CA SER A 85 -6.02 8.78 13.84
C SER A 85 -5.20 9.28 12.65
N GLU A 86 -5.14 10.59 12.44
CA GLU A 86 -4.36 11.20 11.35
C GLU A 86 -2.86 10.90 11.49
N LYS A 87 -2.33 10.95 12.71
CA LYS A 87 -0.94 10.62 13.02
C LYS A 87 -0.57 9.17 12.71
N PHE A 88 -1.48 8.21 12.96
CA PHE A 88 -1.19 6.77 12.82
C PHE A 88 -1.67 6.16 11.49
N TYR A 89 -2.69 6.73 10.87
CA TYR A 89 -3.34 6.18 9.68
C TYR A 89 -3.37 7.14 8.49
N GLU A 90 -2.80 8.34 8.62
CA GLU A 90 -2.77 9.39 7.59
C GLU A 90 -4.17 9.95 7.25
N THR A 91 -5.17 9.66 8.08
CA THR A 91 -6.54 10.16 7.94
C THR A 91 -7.25 10.19 9.29
N ALA A 92 -8.15 11.16 9.48
CA ALA A 92 -9.00 11.24 10.67
C ALA A 92 -10.11 10.17 10.68
N GLU A 93 -10.36 9.46 9.57
CA GLU A 93 -11.49 8.53 9.41
C GLU A 93 -11.48 7.32 10.37
N PHE A 94 -10.34 6.99 10.98
CA PHE A 94 -10.24 5.87 11.93
C PHE A 94 -10.46 6.28 13.39
N PHE A 95 -10.81 7.54 13.67
CA PHE A 95 -11.17 7.94 15.04
C PHE A 95 -12.31 7.09 15.67
N PRO A 96 -13.35 6.64 14.93
CA PRO A 96 -14.40 5.79 15.51
C PRO A 96 -13.87 4.40 15.83
N VAL A 97 -12.92 3.89 15.04
CA VAL A 97 -12.23 2.62 15.29
C VAL A 97 -11.39 2.71 16.56
N LEU A 98 -10.66 3.82 16.76
CA LEU A 98 -9.91 4.06 17.99
C LEU A 98 -10.84 4.11 19.21
N ALA A 99 -12.00 4.75 19.09
CA ALA A 99 -12.99 4.79 20.16
C ALA A 99 -13.52 3.37 20.49
N GLU A 100 -13.93 2.60 19.47
CA GLU A 100 -14.45 1.24 19.63
C GLU A 100 -13.44 0.31 20.29
N VAL A 101 -12.21 0.26 19.77
CA VAL A 101 -11.15 -0.66 20.27
C VAL A 101 -10.77 -0.35 21.72
N ASN A 102 -10.96 0.89 22.17
CA ASN A 102 -10.64 1.33 23.52
C ASN A 102 -11.88 1.48 24.42
N ASN A 103 -13.07 1.06 23.95
CA ASN A 103 -14.34 1.18 24.67
C ASN A 103 -14.65 2.62 25.14
N ILE A 104 -14.28 3.62 24.33
CA ILE A 104 -14.51 5.04 24.64
C ILE A 104 -15.94 5.39 24.24
N SER A 105 -16.80 5.62 25.23
CA SER A 105 -18.22 5.91 24.99
C SER A 105 -18.46 7.28 24.34
N ASN A 106 -17.65 8.28 24.71
CA ASN A 106 -17.70 9.61 24.08
C ASN A 106 -16.36 9.90 23.39
N PRO A 107 -16.28 9.80 22.06
CA PRO A 107 -15.06 10.06 21.30
C PRO A 107 -14.45 11.45 21.49
N ASP A 108 -15.25 12.44 21.92
CA ASP A 108 -14.81 13.81 22.18
C ASP A 108 -14.14 13.98 23.55
N ILE A 109 -14.16 12.94 24.41
CA ILE A 109 -13.61 12.98 25.76
C ILE A 109 -12.54 11.89 25.90
N ILE A 110 -11.28 12.31 25.87
CA ILE A 110 -10.13 11.46 26.18
C ILE A 110 -9.26 12.11 27.26
N PHE A 111 -8.59 11.29 28.06
CA PHE A 111 -7.81 11.76 29.20
C PHE A 111 -6.32 11.71 28.89
N THR A 112 -5.61 12.78 29.22
CA THR A 112 -4.16 12.81 29.17
C THR A 112 -3.57 11.75 30.08
N ASP A 113 -2.37 11.28 29.72
CA ASP A 113 -1.63 10.20 30.39
C ASP A 113 -2.28 8.81 30.36
N SER A 114 -3.48 8.68 29.80
CA SER A 114 -4.07 7.37 29.52
C SER A 114 -3.37 6.70 28.32
N THR A 115 -3.35 5.37 28.32
CA THR A 115 -2.82 4.57 27.22
C THR A 115 -3.94 4.19 26.27
N LEU A 116 -3.79 4.56 25.00
CA LEU A 116 -4.67 4.21 23.90
C LEU A 116 -4.06 3.05 23.10
N LYS A 117 -4.83 1.98 22.90
CA LYS A 117 -4.50 0.90 21.97
C LYS A 117 -4.76 1.38 20.54
N VAL A 118 -3.73 1.33 19.71
CA VAL A 118 -3.75 1.71 18.29
C VAL A 118 -3.54 0.42 17.47
N PRO A 119 -4.61 -0.17 16.90
CA PRO A 119 -4.48 -1.37 16.07
C PRO A 119 -3.66 -1.10 14.81
N THR A 120 -3.16 -2.17 14.19
CA THR A 120 -2.49 -2.05 12.88
C THR A 120 -3.48 -1.53 11.82
N LYS A 121 -2.99 -0.94 10.72
CA LYS A 121 -3.87 -0.39 9.68
C LYS A 121 -4.85 -1.44 9.12
N ASN A 122 -4.38 -2.66 8.86
CA ASN A 122 -5.23 -3.75 8.37
C ASN A 122 -6.32 -4.13 9.39
N GLU A 123 -5.97 -4.24 10.68
CA GLU A 123 -6.95 -4.50 11.74
C GLU A 123 -7.96 -3.33 11.84
N ALA A 124 -7.47 -2.10 11.81
CA ALA A 124 -8.32 -0.91 11.85
C ALA A 124 -9.32 -0.88 10.69
N GLU A 125 -8.90 -1.27 9.48
CA GLU A 125 -9.76 -1.42 8.31
C GLU A 125 -10.83 -2.49 8.51
N THR A 126 -10.47 -3.66 9.07
CA THR A 126 -11.46 -4.71 9.36
C THR A 126 -12.52 -4.25 10.36
N VAL A 127 -12.11 -3.55 11.43
CA VAL A 127 -13.04 -3.00 12.42
C VAL A 127 -13.88 -1.88 11.79
N ARG A 128 -13.28 -1.01 10.98
CA ARG A 128 -14.00 0.06 10.28
C ARG A 128 -15.12 -0.51 9.40
N VAL A 129 -14.83 -1.56 8.63
CA VAL A 129 -15.85 -2.23 7.81
C VAL A 129 -16.97 -2.79 8.69
N GLN A 130 -16.65 -3.43 9.82
CA GLN A 130 -17.66 -3.94 10.76
C GLN A 130 -18.52 -2.82 11.36
N LEU A 131 -17.92 -1.69 11.73
CA LEU A 131 -18.64 -0.50 12.22
C LEU A 131 -19.61 0.04 11.16
N THR A 132 -19.25 -0.02 9.88
CA THR A 132 -20.14 0.38 8.78
C THR A 132 -21.18 -0.68 8.39
N THR A 133 -21.02 -1.94 8.80
CA THR A 133 -21.91 -3.06 8.42
C THR A 133 -22.71 -3.66 9.57
N THR A 134 -22.79 -2.96 10.71
CA THR A 134 -23.72 -3.37 11.77
C THR A 134 -25.13 -3.37 11.20
N GLN A 135 -25.74 -4.54 11.10
CA GLN A 135 -27.05 -4.72 10.52
C GLN A 135 -28.10 -4.86 11.62
N TYR A 136 -29.27 -4.27 11.42
CA TYR A 136 -30.43 -4.40 12.30
C TYR A 136 -31.61 -4.97 11.53
N GLN A 137 -32.18 -6.07 12.03
CA GLN A 137 -33.42 -6.61 11.49
C GLN A 137 -34.61 -5.86 12.09
N VAL A 138 -35.35 -5.15 11.24
CA VAL A 138 -36.54 -4.38 11.60
C VAL A 138 -37.60 -5.30 12.18
N GLN A 139 -38.11 -4.97 13.36
CA GLN A 139 -39.17 -5.73 14.02
C GLN A 139 -40.55 -5.13 13.70
N SER A 140 -41.62 -5.89 13.94
CA SER A 140 -42.98 -5.36 13.75
C SER A 140 -43.23 -4.19 14.72
N GLY A 141 -43.70 -3.06 14.19
CA GLY A 141 -43.94 -1.83 14.93
C GLY A 141 -42.72 -0.90 15.06
N ASP A 142 -41.56 -1.27 14.52
CA ASP A 142 -40.42 -0.35 14.49
C ASP A 142 -40.64 0.83 13.55
N THR A 143 -40.03 1.95 13.94
CA THR A 143 -39.81 3.14 13.11
C THR A 143 -38.32 3.46 13.12
N LEU A 144 -37.81 4.24 12.17
CA LEU A 144 -36.41 4.68 12.23
C LEU A 144 -36.09 5.44 13.53
N PHE A 145 -37.08 6.12 14.13
CA PHE A 145 -36.95 6.79 15.43
C PHE A 145 -36.73 5.79 16.55
N THR A 146 -37.61 4.79 16.70
CA THR A 146 -37.48 3.79 17.78
C THR A 146 -36.23 2.93 17.60
N ILE A 147 -35.84 2.63 16.35
CA ILE A 147 -34.58 1.93 16.09
C ILE A 147 -33.39 2.82 16.50
N SER A 148 -33.40 4.10 16.13
CA SER A 148 -32.32 5.03 16.51
C SER A 148 -32.19 5.21 18.00
N GLU A 149 -33.31 5.22 18.72
CA GLU A 149 -33.30 5.20 20.18
C GLU A 149 -32.66 3.93 20.73
N LYS A 150 -33.02 2.75 20.18
CA LYS A 150 -32.42 1.46 20.58
C LYS A 150 -30.91 1.39 20.29
N VAL A 151 -30.47 1.83 19.11
CA VAL A 151 -29.09 1.62 18.63
C VAL A 151 -28.15 2.77 18.99
N TYR A 152 -28.64 4.00 19.08
CA TYR A 152 -27.84 5.19 19.39
C TYR A 152 -28.17 5.82 20.74
N GLY A 153 -29.16 5.30 21.47
CA GLY A 153 -29.67 5.92 22.69
C GLY A 153 -30.45 7.23 22.44
N ASN A 154 -30.71 7.59 21.18
CA ASN A 154 -31.34 8.86 20.82
C ASN A 154 -32.16 8.72 19.53
N GLY A 155 -33.48 8.76 19.65
CA GLY A 155 -34.40 8.65 18.51
C GLY A 155 -34.26 9.77 17.47
N SER A 156 -33.80 10.96 17.86
CA SER A 156 -33.55 12.08 16.93
C SER A 156 -32.42 11.80 15.92
N LYS A 157 -31.64 10.72 16.11
CA LYS A 157 -30.63 10.26 15.14
C LYS A 157 -31.22 9.45 13.97
N TRP A 158 -32.54 9.28 13.89
CA TRP A 158 -33.19 8.61 12.76
C TRP A 158 -32.81 9.10 11.35
N PRO A 159 -32.47 10.39 11.11
CA PRO A 159 -32.03 10.82 9.78
C PRO A 159 -30.70 10.16 9.35
N ILE A 160 -29.88 9.69 10.31
CA ILE A 160 -28.65 8.95 10.01
C ILE A 160 -28.98 7.61 9.36
N LEU A 161 -29.93 6.87 9.94
CA LEU A 161 -30.40 5.59 9.39
C LEU A 161 -31.07 5.79 8.03
N ASP A 162 -31.88 6.84 7.92
CA ASP A 162 -32.60 7.17 6.69
C ASP A 162 -31.64 7.40 5.52
N ARG A 163 -30.65 8.29 5.70
CA ARG A 163 -29.64 8.59 4.68
C ARG A 163 -28.75 7.40 4.34
N ALA A 164 -28.40 6.58 5.33
CA ALA A 164 -27.50 5.46 5.12
C ALA A 164 -28.14 4.29 4.35
N ASN A 165 -29.47 4.18 4.40
CA ASN A 165 -30.20 3.05 3.82
C ASN A 165 -31.04 3.44 2.62
N ASP A 166 -31.11 4.73 2.28
CA ASP A 166 -31.91 5.27 1.17
C ASP A 166 -33.35 4.72 1.18
N VAL A 167 -33.99 4.75 2.36
CA VAL A 167 -35.31 4.14 2.50
C VAL A 167 -36.38 4.99 1.84
N GLY A 168 -37.40 4.33 1.28
CA GLY A 168 -38.53 5.00 0.64
C GLY A 168 -39.37 5.85 1.60
N ARG A 169 -40.47 6.40 1.07
CA ARG A 169 -41.42 7.22 1.85
C ARG A 169 -42.83 6.67 1.74
N LEU A 170 -43.56 6.75 2.85
CA LEU A 170 -45.00 6.58 2.90
C LEU A 170 -45.70 7.84 2.34
N PRO A 171 -46.98 7.75 1.94
CA PRO A 171 -47.74 8.92 1.46
C PRO A 171 -47.83 10.08 2.45
N ASN A 172 -47.69 9.82 3.75
CA ASN A 172 -47.66 10.83 4.80
C ASN A 172 -46.26 11.44 5.03
N GLY A 173 -45.26 11.05 4.24
CA GLY A 173 -43.88 11.53 4.32
C GLY A 173 -42.99 10.77 5.31
N ASN A 174 -43.53 9.81 6.08
CA ASN A 174 -42.71 9.04 7.02
C ASN A 174 -41.79 8.06 6.27
N PRO A 175 -40.59 7.74 6.81
CA PRO A 175 -39.73 6.70 6.26
C PRO A 175 -40.43 5.35 6.16
N LEU A 176 -40.37 4.71 4.99
CA LEU A 176 -40.93 3.39 4.74
C LEU A 176 -39.90 2.32 5.06
N ILE A 177 -40.17 1.55 6.11
CA ILE A 177 -39.40 0.35 6.47
C ILE A 177 -40.36 -0.82 6.68
N PHE A 178 -39.88 -2.04 6.42
CA PHE A 178 -40.69 -3.26 6.51
C PHE A 178 -40.19 -4.16 7.63
N ALA A 179 -41.10 -4.71 8.44
CA ALA A 179 -40.76 -5.75 9.40
C ALA A 179 -40.09 -6.94 8.69
N GLY A 180 -39.02 -7.46 9.29
CA GLY A 180 -38.18 -8.53 8.75
C GLY A 180 -37.08 -8.05 7.79
N SER A 181 -37.15 -6.81 7.28
CA SER A 181 -36.08 -6.22 6.48
C SER A 181 -34.85 -5.94 7.34
N THR A 182 -33.67 -5.89 6.71
CA THR A 182 -32.43 -5.51 7.38
C THR A 182 -31.99 -4.14 6.93
N ILE A 183 -31.62 -3.28 7.88
CA ILE A 183 -31.01 -1.98 7.61
C ILE A 183 -29.60 -1.94 8.18
N VAL A 184 -28.72 -1.18 7.53
CA VAL A 184 -27.39 -0.83 8.00
C VAL A 184 -27.50 0.24 9.08
N ILE A 185 -26.75 0.06 10.16
CA ILE A 185 -26.59 0.99 11.28
C ILE A 185 -25.17 1.57 11.21
N PRO A 186 -24.99 2.77 10.67
CA PRO A 186 -23.70 3.45 10.71
C PRO A 186 -23.31 3.76 12.17
N ARG A 187 -22.07 3.48 12.56
CA ARG A 187 -21.53 3.88 13.87
C ARG A 187 -20.56 5.05 13.76
#